data_AF-A0AAV5TCC2-F1
#
_entry.id   AF-A0AAV5TCC2-F1
#
_cell.length_a   1.000
_cell.length_b   1.000
_cell.length_c   1.000
_cell.angle_alpha   90.00
_cell.angle_beta   90.00
_cell.angle_gamma   90.00
#
_symmetry.space_group_name_H-M   'P 1'
#
loop_
_entity.id
_entity.type
_entity.pdbx_description
1 polymer ?
#
loop_
_entity_poly.entity_id
_entity_poly.type
_entity_poly.pdbx_seq_one_letter_code
_entity_poly.pdbx_strand_id
1 'polypeptide(L)'
;HDLLKEMMVDSFFLDLTRSCNNLHLYECEKITSESIHQMYKVSLFPGMIEGSTKLRQFSIVQFSNEKCLSFLELIGITYRDHKFFSNKYIQVFSPIFWTFAGDVNAFLTHIFDGYLEMVF
;
A
#
# COMPACT_ATOMS: atom_id res chain seq x y z
N HIS A 1 7.15 -23.68 -8.65
CA HIS A 1 8.44 -23.02 -8.39
C HIS A 1 8.24 -21.51 -8.19
N ASP A 2 7.18 -20.92 -8.74
CA ASP A 2 6.90 -19.48 -8.64
C ASP A 2 6.29 -19.02 -7.31
N LEU A 3 5.39 -19.82 -6.70
CA LEU A 3 4.84 -19.54 -5.36
C LEU A 3 5.94 -19.31 -4.31
N LEU A 4 7.02 -20.08 -4.37
CA LEU A 4 8.11 -19.99 -3.41
C LEU A 4 8.92 -18.69 -3.60
N LYS A 5 9.03 -18.20 -4.85
CA LYS A 5 9.66 -16.92 -5.16
C LYS A 5 8.78 -15.75 -4.72
N GLU A 6 7.47 -15.84 -4.92
CA GLU A 6 6.50 -14.84 -4.44
C GLU A 6 6.53 -14.73 -2.91
N MET A 7 6.49 -15.86 -2.20
CA MET A 7 6.61 -15.88 -0.73
C MET A 7 7.92 -15.28 -0.23
N MET A 8 9.04 -15.48 -0.94
CA MET A 8 10.33 -14.88 -0.59
C MET A 8 10.33 -13.35 -0.78
N VAL A 9 9.70 -12.85 -1.85
CA VAL A 9 9.55 -11.41 -2.11
C VAL A 9 8.70 -10.78 -1.01
N ASP A 10 7.60 -11.43 -0.61
CA ASP A 10 6.72 -10.94 0.45
C ASP A 10 7.39 -10.91 1.81
N SER A 11 8.16 -11.95 2.17
CA SER A 11 8.92 -11.97 3.41
C SER A 11 9.97 -10.86 3.44
N PHE A 12 10.72 -10.70 2.34
CA PHE A 12 11.72 -9.64 2.21
C PHE A 12 11.08 -8.25 2.33
N PHE A 13 9.93 -8.05 1.69
CA PHE A 13 9.17 -6.81 1.78
C PHE A 13 8.74 -6.52 3.23
N LEU A 14 8.20 -7.50 3.96
CA LEU A 14 7.82 -7.33 5.35
C LEU A 14 9.03 -7.01 6.24
N ASP A 15 10.19 -7.61 6.00
CA ASP A 15 11.40 -7.30 6.77
C ASP A 15 11.93 -5.88 6.51
N LEU A 16 11.80 -5.37 5.27
CA LEU A 16 12.10 -3.97 4.98
C LEU A 16 11.21 -3.02 5.78
N THR A 17 9.92 -3.33 5.90
CA THR A 17 8.97 -2.49 6.63
C THR A 17 9.28 -2.42 8.12
N ARG A 18 9.94 -3.43 8.68
CA ARG A 18 10.41 -3.42 10.08
C ARG A 18 11.67 -2.59 10.27
N SER A 19 12.48 -2.47 9.22
CA SER A 19 13.82 -1.89 9.29
C SER A 19 13.83 -0.38 9.03
N CYS A 20 12.80 0.14 8.36
CA CYS A 20 12.78 1.52 7.85
C CYS A 20 11.58 2.32 8.39
N ASN A 21 11.79 3.63 8.56
CA ASN A 21 10.68 4.56 8.86
C ASN A 21 9.95 4.99 7.58
N ASN A 22 10.66 5.07 6.46
CA ASN A 22 10.13 5.43 5.16
C ASN A 22 10.56 4.37 4.16
N LEU A 23 9.64 3.85 3.37
CA LEU A 23 9.91 2.85 2.34
C LEU A 23 9.37 3.34 1.00
N HIS A 24 10.28 3.52 0.04
CA HIS A 24 9.95 3.94 -1.31
C HIS A 24 10.36 2.83 -2.28
N LEU A 25 9.38 2.28 -3.00
CA LEU A 25 9.58 1.22 -3.98
C LEU A 25 9.29 1.71 -5.39
N TYR A 26 10.07 1.22 -6.34
CA TYR A 26 9.92 1.50 -7.77
C TYR A 26 9.82 0.17 -8.52
N GLU A 27 8.93 0.08 -9.51
CA GLU A 27 8.87 -1.04 -10.47
C GLU A 27 8.69 -2.43 -9.81
N CYS A 28 7.95 -2.50 -8.70
CA CYS A 28 7.76 -3.74 -7.94
C CYS A 28 6.52 -4.52 -8.39
N GLU A 29 6.56 -5.07 -9.62
CA GLU A 29 5.44 -5.84 -10.20
C GLU A 29 5.05 -7.09 -9.42
N LYS A 30 5.96 -7.64 -8.62
CA LYS A 30 5.71 -8.88 -7.85
C LYS A 30 5.00 -8.64 -6.51
N ILE A 31 4.89 -7.39 -6.07
CA ILE A 31 4.17 -7.07 -4.84
C ILE A 31 2.67 -7.21 -5.09
N THR A 32 2.00 -7.91 -4.19
CA THR A 32 0.55 -8.16 -4.25
C THR A 32 -0.20 -7.22 -3.30
N SER A 33 -1.51 -7.08 -3.49
CA SER A 33 -2.40 -6.38 -2.57
C SER A 33 -2.33 -6.95 -1.14
N GLU A 34 -2.18 -8.26 -1.04
CA GLU A 34 -2.08 -9.02 0.20
C GLU A 34 -0.79 -8.70 0.94
N SER A 35 0.34 -8.59 0.23
CA SER A 35 1.64 -8.21 0.81
C SER A 35 1.55 -6.82 1.47
N ILE A 36 0.93 -5.87 0.77
CA ILE A 36 0.73 -4.50 1.27
C ILE A 36 -0.26 -4.50 2.44
N HIS A 37 -1.32 -5.31 2.38
CA HIS A 37 -2.24 -5.46 3.51
C HIS A 37 -1.57 -6.08 4.75
N GLN A 38 -0.68 -7.05 4.58
CA GLN A 38 0.11 -7.58 5.71
C GLN A 38 1.01 -6.49 6.29
N MET A 39 1.73 -5.73 5.45
CA MET A 39 2.50 -4.56 5.90
C MET A 39 1.62 -3.57 6.68
N TYR A 40 0.44 -3.24 6.14
CA TYR A 40 -0.50 -2.32 6.77
C TYR A 40 -0.90 -2.79 8.17
N LYS A 41 -1.24 -4.09 8.31
CA LYS A 41 -1.57 -4.70 9.60
C LYS A 41 -0.41 -4.68 10.59
N VAL A 42 0.81 -5.02 10.14
CA VAL A 42 1.98 -4.99 11.05
C VAL A 42 2.28 -3.56 11.52
N SER A 43 1.99 -2.56 10.67
CA SER A 43 2.15 -1.12 10.96
C SER A 43 1.15 -0.59 11.96
N LEU A 44 -0.10 -1.06 11.91
CA LEU A 44 -1.14 -0.67 12.86
C LEU A 44 -1.01 -1.32 14.23
N PHE A 45 -0.53 -2.57 14.27
CA PHE A 45 -0.50 -3.38 15.50
C PHE A 45 0.91 -3.85 15.85
N PRO A 46 1.85 -2.93 16.17
CA PRO A 46 3.24 -3.27 16.47
C PRO A 46 3.43 -4.17 17.71
N GLY A 47 2.37 -4.37 18.52
CA GLY A 47 2.37 -5.29 19.66
C GLY A 47 1.75 -6.68 19.40
N MET A 48 1.14 -6.92 18.24
CA MET A 48 0.58 -8.24 17.88
C MET A 48 1.57 -9.15 17.15
N ILE A 49 2.73 -8.60 16.74
CA ILE A 49 3.80 -9.31 16.04
C ILE A 49 5.10 -8.95 16.75
N GLU A 50 5.93 -9.93 17.08
CA GLU A 50 7.26 -9.66 17.65
C GLU A 50 8.04 -8.73 16.70
N GLY A 51 8.34 -7.52 17.18
CA GLY A 51 8.97 -6.46 16.41
C GLY A 51 7.99 -5.37 16.01
N SER A 52 8.06 -4.24 16.71
CA SER A 52 7.39 -3.01 16.29
C SER A 52 8.01 -2.53 14.98
N THR A 53 7.22 -2.38 13.93
CA THR A 53 7.67 -1.64 12.75
C THR A 53 7.77 -0.14 13.09
N LYS A 54 8.78 0.51 12.52
CA LYS A 54 8.96 1.95 12.61
C LYS A 54 8.39 2.69 11.40
N LEU A 55 7.76 1.96 10.46
CA LEU A 55 7.26 2.50 9.22
C LEU A 55 6.17 3.53 9.50
N ARG A 56 6.38 4.72 8.95
CA ARG A 56 5.48 5.88 9.00
C ARG A 56 5.05 6.30 7.61
N GLN A 57 5.91 6.07 6.61
CA GLN A 57 5.60 6.41 5.23
C GLN A 57 5.94 5.25 4.29
N PHE A 58 5.04 4.96 3.37
CA PHE A 58 5.21 3.99 2.31
C PHE A 58 4.82 4.62 0.98
N SER A 59 5.65 4.45 -0.05
CA SER A 59 5.23 4.78 -1.41
C SER A 59 5.66 3.71 -2.39
N ILE A 60 4.82 3.44 -3.37
CA ILE A 60 5.14 2.55 -4.48
C ILE A 60 4.82 3.23 -5.79
N VAL A 61 5.84 3.38 -6.64
CA VAL A 61 5.70 3.98 -7.96
C VAL A 61 5.40 2.88 -8.98
N GLN A 62 4.50 3.16 -9.92
CA GLN A 62 4.00 2.20 -10.94
C GLN A 62 3.30 0.98 -10.32
N PHE A 63 2.55 1.18 -9.24
CA PHE A 63 1.65 0.15 -8.74
C PHE A 63 0.39 0.09 -9.59
N SER A 64 -0.02 -1.11 -10.01
CA SER A 64 -1.18 -1.20 -10.88
C SER A 64 -2.46 -0.81 -10.14
N ASN A 65 -3.33 -0.11 -10.86
CA ASN A 65 -4.65 0.30 -10.40
C ASN A 65 -5.46 -0.85 -9.79
N GLU A 66 -5.48 -2.00 -10.46
CA GLU A 66 -6.19 -3.19 -10.00
C GLU A 66 -5.72 -3.63 -8.60
N LYS A 67 -4.40 -3.68 -8.38
CA LYS A 67 -3.84 -4.06 -7.08
C LYS A 67 -4.09 -3.00 -6.01
N CYS A 68 -4.09 -1.72 -6.38
CA CYS A 68 -4.44 -0.65 -5.44
C CYS A 68 -5.89 -0.75 -4.99
N LEU A 69 -6.84 -0.95 -5.93
CA LEU A 69 -8.25 -1.16 -5.58
C LEU A 69 -8.45 -2.41 -4.72
N SER A 70 -7.80 -3.53 -5.07
CA SER A 70 -7.82 -4.75 -4.27
C SER A 70 -7.32 -4.50 -2.83
N PHE A 71 -6.21 -3.77 -2.68
CA PHE A 71 -5.71 -3.37 -1.37
C PHE A 71 -6.70 -2.47 -0.60
N LEU A 72 -7.28 -1.48 -1.26
CA LEU A 72 -8.27 -0.58 -0.65
C LEU A 72 -9.47 -1.37 -0.11
N GLU A 73 -9.97 -2.34 -0.86
CA GLU A 73 -11.04 -3.24 -0.41
C GLU A 73 -10.63 -4.03 0.83
N LEU A 74 -9.41 -4.58 0.86
CA LEU A 74 -8.87 -5.30 2.02
C LEU A 74 -8.83 -4.46 3.29
N ILE A 75 -8.56 -3.15 3.18
CA ILE A 75 -8.57 -2.23 4.33
C ILE A 75 -9.94 -1.60 4.60
N GLY A 76 -10.97 -1.96 3.85
CA GLY A 76 -12.36 -1.51 4.04
C GLY A 76 -12.64 -0.13 3.45
N ILE A 77 -11.97 0.20 2.34
CA ILE A 77 -12.23 1.40 1.53
C ILE A 77 -12.84 0.94 0.20
N THR A 78 -13.99 1.49 -0.15
CA THR A 78 -14.66 1.22 -1.41
C THR A 78 -14.51 2.41 -2.35
N TYR A 79 -14.17 2.15 -3.62
CA TYR A 79 -14.15 3.17 -4.67
C TYR A 79 -15.34 2.97 -5.61
N ARG A 80 -16.23 3.96 -5.70
CA ARG A 80 -17.40 3.95 -6.58
C ARG A 80 -17.70 5.38 -7.03
N ASP A 81 -18.15 5.57 -8.27
CA ASP A 81 -18.55 6.87 -8.81
C ASP A 81 -17.47 7.96 -8.61
N HIS A 82 -16.21 7.60 -8.84
CA HIS A 82 -15.04 8.47 -8.65
C HIS A 82 -14.85 9.00 -7.22
N LYS A 83 -15.39 8.30 -6.22
CA LYS A 83 -15.32 8.67 -4.81
C LYS A 83 -14.90 7.49 -3.95
N PHE A 84 -14.15 7.79 -2.90
CA PHE A 84 -13.76 6.84 -1.88
C PHE A 84 -14.72 6.90 -0.69
N PHE A 85 -15.09 5.72 -0.20
CA PHE A 85 -15.97 5.54 0.96
C PHE A 85 -15.25 4.66 1.97
N SER A 86 -15.18 5.09 3.23
CA SER A 86 -14.64 4.28 4.32
C SER A 86 -15.48 4.47 5.57
N ASN A 87 -15.69 3.38 6.31
CA ASN A 87 -16.27 3.43 7.67
C ASN A 87 -15.18 3.61 8.75
N LYS A 88 -13.92 3.67 8.35
CA LYS A 88 -12.77 3.90 9.24
C LYS A 88 -12.35 5.37 9.16
N TYR A 89 -11.63 5.85 10.18
CA TYR A 89 -10.98 7.16 10.16
C TYR A 89 -9.74 7.15 9.25
N ILE A 90 -9.95 6.84 7.96
CA ILE A 90 -8.91 6.84 6.94
C ILE A 90 -9.17 8.03 6.01
N GLN A 91 -8.18 8.91 5.89
CA GLN A 91 -8.20 10.02 4.96
C GLN A 91 -7.65 9.54 3.62
N VAL A 92 -8.46 9.66 2.56
CA VAL A 92 -8.04 9.38 1.20
C VAL A 92 -8.06 10.69 0.43
N PHE A 93 -6.89 11.15 0.02
CA PHE A 93 -6.76 12.31 -0.84
C PHE A 93 -6.90 11.86 -2.29
N SER A 94 -7.87 12.47 -2.98
CA SER A 94 -8.22 12.14 -4.36
C SER A 94 -7.02 12.33 -5.29
N PRO A 95 -6.88 11.50 -6.34
CA PRO A 95 -5.82 11.63 -7.31
C PRO A 95 -5.80 13.04 -7.90
N ILE A 96 -4.68 13.73 -7.71
CA ILE A 96 -4.26 14.66 -8.74
C ILE A 96 -3.98 13.76 -9.95
N PHE A 97 -4.80 13.87 -11.00
CA PHE A 97 -4.50 13.24 -12.28
C PHE A 97 -3.26 13.94 -12.83
N TRP A 98 -2.07 13.50 -12.42
CA TRP A 98 -0.85 13.93 -13.07
C TRP A 98 -0.82 13.21 -14.41
N THR A 99 -1.05 13.94 -15.50
CA THR A 99 -0.73 13.50 -16.85
C THR A 99 0.79 13.43 -17.01
N PHE A 100 1.48 12.55 -16.28
CA PHE A 100 2.84 12.17 -16.61
C PHE A 100 2.76 11.22 -17.79
N ALA A 101 3.01 11.77 -18.99
CA ALA A 101 3.34 11.04 -20.21
C ALA A 101 2.47 9.79 -20.51
N GLY A 102 1.24 10.04 -20.98
CA GLY A 102 0.56 9.12 -21.89
C GLY A 102 -0.33 8.02 -21.28
N ASP A 103 -0.26 7.76 -19.97
CA ASP A 103 -1.18 6.82 -19.32
C ASP A 103 -2.28 7.56 -18.56
N VAL A 104 -3.46 7.64 -19.18
CA VAL A 104 -4.59 8.49 -18.77
C VAL A 104 -5.29 7.94 -17.51
N ASN A 105 -4.83 6.82 -16.96
CA ASN A 105 -5.54 6.07 -15.93
C ASN A 105 -4.81 5.96 -14.59
N ALA A 106 -3.57 6.44 -14.42
CA ALA A 106 -2.89 6.34 -13.12
C ALA A 106 -3.59 7.20 -12.07
N PHE A 107 -4.20 6.58 -11.05
CA PHE A 107 -4.74 7.31 -9.91
C PHE A 107 -3.70 7.34 -8.79
N LEU A 108 -3.16 8.55 -8.52
CA LEU A 108 -2.33 8.76 -7.35
C LEU A 108 -3.21 8.65 -6.09
N THR A 109 -3.09 7.57 -5.31
CA THR A 109 -3.86 7.43 -4.07
C THR A 109 -2.97 7.77 -2.89
N HIS A 110 -3.31 8.85 -2.20
CA HIS A 110 -2.67 9.18 -0.93
C HIS A 110 -3.61 8.84 0.22
N ILE A 111 -3.17 7.95 1.10
CA ILE A 111 -3.92 7.42 2.25
C ILE A 111 -3.19 7.80 3.53
N PHE A 112 -3.93 8.33 4.51
CA PHE A 112 -3.42 8.53 5.86
C PHE A 112 -4.43 8.03 6.89
N ASP A 113 -4.00 7.16 7.80
CA ASP A 113 -4.86 6.55 8.83
C ASP A 113 -4.52 6.98 10.27
N GLY A 114 -3.61 7.95 10.43
CA GLY A 114 -3.10 8.39 11.74
C GLY A 114 -1.78 7.74 12.15
N TYR A 115 -1.44 6.58 11.60
CA TYR A 115 -0.22 5.83 11.94
C TYR A 115 0.74 5.68 10.76
N LEU A 116 0.17 5.45 9.57
CA LEU A 116 0.87 5.21 8.34
C LEU A 116 0.33 6.12 7.23
N GLU A 117 1.26 6.74 6.50
CA GLU A 117 1.04 7.47 5.26
C GLU A 117 1.41 6.57 4.08
N MET A 118 0.51 6.40 3.11
CA MET A 118 0.73 5.57 1.92
C MET A 118 0.46 6.36 0.64
N VAL A 119 1.36 6.24 -0.32
CA VAL A 119 1.21 6.84 -1.66
C VAL A 119 1.37 5.75 -2.73
N PHE A 120 0.34 5.58 -3.54
CA PHE A 120 0.31 4.67 -4.70
C PHE A 120 0.23 5.49 -5.98
#